data_AF-A0A133NYY6-F1
#
_entry.id   AF-A0A133NYY6-F1
#
_cell.length_a   1.000
_cell.length_b   1.000
_cell.length_c   1.000
_cell.angle_alpha   90.00
_cell.angle_beta   90.00
_cell.angle_gamma   90.00
#
_symmetry.space_group_name_H-M   'P 1'
#
loop_
_entity.id
_entity.type
_entity.pdbx_description
1 polymer ?
#
loop_
_entity_poly.entity_id
_entity_poly.type
_entity_poly.pdbx_seq_one_letter_code
_entity_poly.pdbx_strand_id
1 'polypeptide(L)' 'MRKYDRFLTIGLFILEAFYFILIKQLPPKAARYPYFVLGLMVFLTLLLAINTFMNYARTLAT' A
#
# COMPACT_ATOMS: atom_id res chain seq x y z
N MET A 1 17.76 6.21 6.74
CA MET A 1 16.32 5.83 6.71
C MET A 1 15.92 4.90 5.53
N ARG A 2 16.83 4.42 4.65
CA ARG A 2 16.49 3.67 3.41
C ARG A 2 15.97 2.22 3.57
N LYS A 3 16.25 1.52 4.68
CA LYS A 3 15.83 0.11 4.87
C LYS A 3 14.39 -0.03 5.39
N TYR A 4 13.91 0.96 6.14
CA TYR A 4 12.59 0.92 6.77
C TYR A 4 11.47 1.01 5.72
N ASP A 5 11.63 1.87 4.70
CA ASP A 5 10.63 2.02 3.63
C ASP A 5 10.36 0.71 2.90
N ARG A 6 11.39 -0.11 2.65
CA ARG A 6 11.20 -1.38 1.93
C ARG A 6 10.42 -2.41 2.74
N PHE A 7 10.73 -2.53 4.03
CA PHE A 7 9.98 -3.40 4.94
C PHE A 7 8.55 -2.88 5.15
N LEU A 8 8.39 -1.55 5.23
CA LEU A 8 7.10 -0.89 5.38
C LEU A 8 6.21 -1.13 4.16
N THR A 9 6.73 -0.99 2.94
CA THR A 9 5.99 -1.27 1.70
C THR A 9 5.54 -2.73 1.62
N ILE A 10 6.40 -3.68 1.99
CA ILE A 10 6.05 -5.11 1.99
C ILE A 10 4.97 -5.40 3.06
N GLY A 11 5.11 -4.81 4.25
CA GLY A 11 4.11 -4.91 5.31
C GLY A 11 2.75 -4.32 4.94
N LEU A 12 2.74 -3.16 4.26
CA LEU A 12 1.54 -2.53 3.71
C LEU A 12 0.83 -3.44 2.71
N PHE A 13 1.59 -4.09 1.82
CA PHE A 13 1.03 -4.99 0.82
C PHE A 13 0.35 -6.22 1.44
N ILE A 14 0.97 -6.80 2.48
CA ILE A 14 0.39 -7.92 3.24
C ILE A 14 -0.86 -7.47 4.00
N LEU A 15 -0.83 -6.27 4.59
CA LEU A 15 -1.96 -5.69 5.31
C LEU A 15 -3.15 -5.44 4.38
N GLU A 16 -2.92 -4.91 3.18
CA GLU A 16 -3.96 -4.73 2.15
C GLU A 16 -4.61 -6.06 1.74
N ALA A 17 -3.82 -7.13 1.57
CA ALA A 17 -4.34 -8.46 1.26
C ALA A 17 -5.21 -9.02 2.40
N PHE A 18 -4.79 -8.84 3.65
CA PHE A 18 -5.58 -9.21 4.82
C PHE A 18 -6.88 -8.40 4.91
N TYR A 19 -6.79 -7.09 4.67
CA TYR A 19 -7.93 -6.19 4.69
C TYR A 19 -8.95 -6.57 3.60
N PHE A 20 -8.48 -6.97 2.42
CA PHE A 20 -9.33 -7.47 1.33
C PHE A 20 -10.12 -8.72 1.74
N ILE A 21 -9.47 -9.66 2.41
CA ILE A 21 -10.12 -10.88 2.93
C ILE A 21 -11.19 -10.51 3.97
N LEU A 22 -10.89 -9.58 4.87
CA LEU A 22 -11.84 -9.10 5.88
C LEU A 22 -13.07 -8.43 5.24
N ILE A 23 -12.85 -7.60 4.20
CA ILE A 23 -13.93 -6.92 3.47
C ILE A 23 -14.85 -7.92 2.77
N LYS A 24 -14.29 -9.00 2.23
CA LYS A 24 -15.09 -10.05 1.57
C LYS A 24 -16.07 -10.76 2.51
N GLN A 25 -15.84 -10.74 3.81
CA GLN A 25 -16.72 -11.34 4.81
C GLN A 25 -17.87 -10.41 5.22
N LEU A 26 -17.81 -9.13 4.86
CA LEU A 26 -18.82 -8.15 5.22
C LEU A 26 -20.02 -8.17 4.25
N PRO A 27 -21.24 -7.92 4.76
CA PRO A 27 -22.43 -7.81 3.91
C PRO A 27 -22.26 -6.67 2.88
N PRO A 28 -22.77 -6.85 1.65
CA PRO A 28 -22.48 -5.97 0.51
C PRO A 28 -22.89 -4.50 0.71
N LYS A 29 -23.85 -4.21 1.58
CA LYS A 29 -24.21 -2.84 1.98
C LYS A 29 -23.11 -2.12 2.78
N ALA A 30 -22.38 -2.86 3.61
CA ALA A 30 -21.32 -2.32 4.47
C ALA A 30 -19.93 -2.37 3.81
N ALA A 31 -19.74 -3.21 2.79
CA ALA A 31 -18.45 -3.42 2.13
C ALA A 31 -18.02 -2.26 1.20
N ARG A 32 -18.95 -1.37 0.79
CA ARG A 32 -18.70 -0.31 -0.20
C ARG A 32 -17.65 0.72 0.24
N TYR A 33 -17.75 1.21 1.48
CA TYR A 33 -16.77 2.12 2.07
C TYR A 33 -15.40 1.44 2.30
N PRO A 34 -15.33 0.22 2.86
CA PRO A 34 -14.09 -0.51 2.99
C PRO A 34 -13.35 -0.76 1.67
N TYR A 35 -14.05 -1.10 0.58
CA TYR A 35 -13.40 -1.24 -0.74
C TYR A 35 -12.80 0.09 -1.25
N PHE A 36 -13.47 1.21 -0.98
CA PHE A 36 -12.94 2.53 -1.31
C PHE A 36 -11.68 2.87 -0.50
N VAL A 37 -11.71 2.59 0.80
CA VAL A 37 -10.55 2.77 1.69
C VAL A 37 -9.38 1.88 1.26
N LEU A 38 -9.66 0.63 0.87
CA LEU A 38 -8.65 -0.29 0.37
C LEU A 38 -8.02 0.23 -0.92
N GLY A 39 -8.82 0.71 -1.88
CA GLY A 39 -8.30 1.35 -3.09
C GLY A 39 -7.46 2.61 -2.81
N LEU A 40 -7.86 3.41 -1.82
CA LEU A 40 -7.08 4.59 -1.39
C LEU A 40 -5.74 4.17 -0.76
N MET A 41 -5.73 3.13 0.06
CA MET A 41 -4.48 2.57 0.62
C MET A 41 -3.54 2.09 -0.49
N VAL A 42 -4.02 1.28 -1.44
CA VAL A 42 -3.24 0.81 -2.61
C VAL A 42 -2.59 2.00 -3.33
N PHE A 43 -3.37 3.05 -3.59
CA PHE A 43 -2.92 4.23 -4.31
C PHE A 43 -1.82 5.00 -3.57
N LEU A 44 -1.98 5.18 -2.25
CA LEU A 44 -0.96 5.81 -1.40
C LEU A 44 0.31 4.94 -1.30
N THR A 45 0.17 3.62 -1.21
CA THR A 45 1.29 2.67 -1.21
C THR A 45 2.09 2.76 -2.52
N LEU A 46 1.41 2.89 -3.66
CA LEU A 46 2.05 3.08 -4.98
C LEU A 46 2.79 4.43 -5.08
N LEU A 47 2.16 5.52 -4.63
CA LEU A 47 2.81 6.84 -4.60
C LEU A 47 4.08 6.83 -3.73
N LEU A 48 4.00 6.19 -2.56
CA LEU A 48 5.15 6.01 -1.70
C LEU A 48 6.23 5.18 -2.40
N ALA A 49 5.88 4.04 -2.99
CA ALA A 49 6.81 3.15 -3.69
C ALA A 49 7.53 3.86 -4.85
N ILE A 50 6.80 4.66 -5.66
CA ILE A 50 7.38 5.43 -6.77
C ILE A 50 8.35 6.49 -6.22
N ASN A 51 7.97 7.23 -5.17
CA ASN A 51 8.86 8.20 -4.54
C ASN A 51 10.12 7.54 -3.98
N THR A 52 10.00 6.39 -3.33
CA THR A 52 11.15 5.63 -2.81
C THR A 52 12.03 5.13 -3.96
N PHE A 53 11.45 4.62 -5.05
CA PHE A 53 12.17 4.12 -6.22
C PHE A 53 12.90 5.23 -6.97
N MET A 54 12.23 6.36 -7.21
CA MET A 54 12.78 7.53 -7.88
C MET A 54 13.92 8.16 -7.06
N ASN A 55 13.77 8.24 -5.73
CA ASN A 55 14.87 8.67 -4.86
C ASN A 55 16.07 7.70 -4.95
N TYR A 56 15.83 6.39 -4.96
CA TYR A 56 16.89 5.40 -5.08
C TYR A 56 17.62 5.49 -6.42
N ALA A 57 16.88 5.69 -7.52
CA ALA A 57 17.45 5.88 -8.86
C ALA A 57 18.33 7.15 -8.92
N ARG A 58 17.87 8.25 -8.29
CA ARG A 58 18.63 9.51 -8.23
C ARG A 58 19.92 9.38 -7.41
N THR A 59 19.92 8.60 -6.33
CA THR A 59 21.12 8.42 -5.49
C THR A 59 22.18 7.51 -6.13
N LEU A 60 21.84 6.75 -7.17
CA LEU A 60 22.78 5.89 -7.88
C LEU A 60 23.51 6.63 -9.02
N ALA A 61 23.01 7.80 -9.41
CA ALA A 61 23.50 8.60 -10.53
C ALA A 61 24.42 9.77 -10.12
N THR A 62 24.73 9.89 -8.82
CA THR A 62 25.63 10.89 -8.20
C THR A 62 26.69 10.19 -7.39
#